data_AF-A0A5Y6F042-F1
#
_entry.id   AF-A0A5Y6F042-F1
#
_cell.length_a   1.000
_cell.length_b   1.000
_cell.length_c   1.000
_cell.angle_alpha   90.00
_cell.angle_beta   90.00
_cell.angle_gamma   90.00
#
_symmetry.space_group_name_H-M   'P 1'
#
loop_
_entity.id
_entity.type
_entity.pdbx_description
1 polymer ?
#
loop_
_entity_poly.entity_id
_entity_poly.type
_entity_poly.pdbx_seq_one_letter_code
_entity_poly.pdbx_strand_id
1 'polypeptide(L)'
;MFNITRTYPAPDCIARNRYNDTEVTEVLKPLFHAKCYLCERNEVQDAEVEHLIPHEGDDNLKYNWDNLFYSCSRCNGIKSNRHKNILNCSDSSIDIFNQIVCKMPSMPDDDVVILPNINPPTLSIASTVGLLNECYNLKNTGLRKISRESLIEQMFFYYS
;
A
#
# COMPACT_ATOMS: atom_id res chain seq x y z
N MET A 1 8.29 -0.68 1.92
CA MET A 1 7.26 0.28 2.39
C MET A 1 7.98 1.43 3.07
N PHE A 2 7.31 2.56 3.28
CA PHE A 2 7.86 3.73 3.97
C PHE A 2 6.96 4.16 5.12
N ASN A 3 7.54 4.72 6.18
CA ASN A 3 6.78 5.29 7.29
C ASN A 3 6.15 6.63 6.89
N ILE A 4 4.97 6.91 7.45
CA ILE A 4 4.28 8.20 7.33
C ILE A 4 3.92 8.72 8.72
N THR A 5 3.63 10.01 8.82
CA THR A 5 3.09 10.63 10.04
C THR A 5 1.71 11.17 9.74
N ARG A 6 0.71 10.78 10.54
CA ARG A 6 -0.68 11.28 10.41
C ARG A 6 -0.74 12.76 10.73
N THR A 7 -1.58 13.48 10.01
CA THR A 7 -1.94 14.86 10.30
C THR A 7 -3.31 14.92 10.96
N TYR A 8 -3.46 15.86 11.90
CA TYR A 8 -4.71 16.11 12.61
C TYR A 8 -5.03 17.61 12.61
N PRO A 9 -6.33 17.99 12.60
CA PRO A 9 -7.50 17.11 12.60
C PRO A 9 -7.66 16.31 11.29
N ALA A 10 -8.42 15.22 11.34
CA ALA A 10 -8.84 14.51 10.13
C ALA A 10 -9.72 15.41 9.25
N PRO A 11 -9.81 15.18 7.93
CA PRO A 11 -10.70 15.95 7.06
C PRO A 11 -12.16 15.93 7.53
N ASP A 12 -12.84 17.08 7.46
CA ASP A 12 -14.21 17.25 7.97
C ASP A 12 -15.25 16.34 7.27
N CYS A 13 -14.98 15.94 6.03
CA CYS A 13 -15.80 14.97 5.30
C CYS A 13 -15.89 13.59 6.00
N ILE A 14 -14.87 13.20 6.77
CA ILE A 14 -14.86 11.94 7.52
C ILE A 14 -15.95 11.94 8.60
N ALA A 15 -16.08 13.02 9.35
CA ALA A 15 -17.14 13.19 10.35
C ALA A 15 -18.56 13.23 9.73
N ARG A 16 -18.64 13.48 8.41
CA ARG A 16 -19.86 13.44 7.60
C ARG A 16 -20.05 12.09 6.90
N ASN A 17 -19.36 11.04 7.34
CA ASN A 17 -19.39 9.68 6.78
C ASN A 17 -19.03 9.64 5.28
N ARG A 18 -18.05 10.43 4.84
CA ARG A 18 -17.53 10.44 3.47
C ARG A 18 -16.02 10.23 3.45
N TYR A 19 -15.59 8.99 3.22
CA TYR A 19 -14.16 8.63 3.10
C TYR A 19 -13.60 8.76 1.68
N ASN A 20 -14.45 8.75 0.66
CA ASN A 20 -14.09 8.83 -0.76
C ASN A 20 -14.23 10.25 -1.33
N ASP A 21 -14.26 11.25 -0.44
CA ASP A 21 -14.35 12.66 -0.80
C ASP A 21 -12.98 13.19 -1.26
N THR A 22 -12.97 14.24 -2.10
CA THR A 22 -11.73 14.86 -2.57
C THR A 22 -10.90 15.43 -1.43
N GLU A 23 -11.55 15.93 -0.38
CA GLU A 23 -10.86 16.40 0.84
C GLU A 23 -9.94 15.32 1.44
N VAL A 24 -10.33 14.04 1.36
CA VAL A 24 -9.53 12.91 1.87
C VAL A 24 -8.31 12.68 0.99
N THR A 25 -8.49 12.62 -0.32
CA THR A 25 -7.41 12.29 -1.26
C THR A 25 -6.41 13.44 -1.39
N GLU A 26 -6.84 14.68 -1.27
CA GLU A 26 -5.98 15.88 -1.22
C GLU A 26 -5.02 15.87 -0.02
N VAL A 27 -5.45 15.31 1.11
CA VAL A 27 -4.59 15.15 2.31
C VAL A 27 -3.73 13.89 2.22
N LEU A 28 -4.32 12.75 1.80
CA LEU A 28 -3.59 11.48 1.73
C LEU A 28 -2.45 11.51 0.70
N LYS A 29 -2.67 12.12 -0.47
CA LYS A 29 -1.67 12.12 -1.55
C LYS A 29 -0.31 12.68 -1.11
N PRO A 30 -0.17 13.92 -0.59
CA PRO A 30 1.12 14.44 -0.14
C PRO A 30 1.66 13.69 1.09
N LEU A 31 0.79 13.22 1.99
CA LEU A 31 1.17 12.46 3.18
C LEU A 31 1.84 11.11 2.83
N PHE A 32 1.44 10.49 1.72
CA PHE A 32 2.06 9.29 1.18
C PHE A 32 3.09 9.58 0.06
N HIS A 33 3.62 10.81 -0.01
CA HIS A 33 4.60 11.23 -1.02
C HIS A 33 4.14 11.03 -2.47
N ALA A 34 2.82 11.05 -2.71
CA ALA A 34 2.18 10.70 -3.98
C ALA A 34 2.53 9.29 -4.49
N LYS A 35 2.91 8.37 -3.59
CA LYS A 35 3.24 6.97 -3.90
C LYS A 35 2.21 6.03 -3.30
N CYS A 36 1.91 4.94 -4.00
CA CYS A 36 1.11 3.86 -3.41
C CYS A 36 1.82 3.30 -2.16
N TYR A 37 1.13 3.19 -1.03
CA TYR A 37 1.74 2.73 0.22
C TYR A 37 2.24 1.27 0.19
N LEU A 38 1.75 0.47 -0.77
CA LEU A 38 2.09 -0.96 -0.92
C LEU A 38 3.22 -1.16 -1.94
N CYS A 39 2.98 -0.85 -3.22
CA CYS A 39 3.96 -1.06 -4.28
C CYS A 39 4.91 0.10 -4.53
N GLU A 40 4.75 1.22 -3.80
CA GLU A 40 5.63 2.39 -3.84
C GLU A 40 5.81 3.04 -5.21
N ARG A 41 4.99 2.68 -6.20
CA ARG A 41 5.01 3.34 -7.50
C ARG A 41 4.63 4.81 -7.33
N ASN A 42 5.36 5.65 -8.06
CA ASN A 42 5.09 7.07 -8.17
C ASN A 42 3.94 7.32 -9.16
N GLU A 43 3.56 8.59 -9.33
CA GLU A 43 2.65 9.05 -10.40
C GLU A 43 1.37 8.23 -10.51
N VAL A 44 0.76 7.90 -9.36
CA VAL A 44 -0.44 7.06 -9.28
C VAL A 44 -1.64 7.80 -9.90
N GLN A 45 -1.96 7.47 -11.15
CA GLN A 45 -3.09 8.06 -11.90
C GLN A 45 -4.44 7.49 -11.49
N ASP A 46 -4.45 6.28 -10.95
CA ASP A 46 -5.60 5.47 -10.54
C ASP A 46 -5.64 5.31 -9.01
N ALA A 47 -5.44 6.42 -8.30
CA ALA A 47 -5.38 6.43 -6.85
C ALA A 47 -6.77 6.22 -6.24
N GLU A 48 -6.80 5.42 -5.17
CA GLU A 48 -7.99 5.08 -4.40
C GLU A 48 -7.69 5.21 -2.90
N VAL A 49 -8.75 5.43 -2.11
CA VAL A 49 -8.68 5.36 -0.65
C VAL A 49 -8.85 3.90 -0.25
N GLU A 50 -7.79 3.33 0.31
CA GLU A 50 -7.77 1.94 0.78
C GLU A 50 -7.84 1.86 2.31
N HIS A 51 -8.46 0.80 2.83
CA HIS A 51 -8.54 0.55 4.27
C HIS A 51 -7.45 -0.42 4.73
N LEU A 52 -6.62 -0.05 5.72
CA LEU A 52 -5.60 -0.96 6.26
C LEU A 52 -6.23 -2.24 6.82
N ILE A 53 -7.21 -2.06 7.69
CA ILE A 53 -8.11 -3.10 8.19
C ILE A 53 -9.37 -3.07 7.34
N PRO A 54 -9.71 -4.14 6.61
CA PRO A 54 -10.95 -4.23 5.85
C PRO A 54 -12.14 -3.91 6.76
N HIS A 55 -12.97 -2.95 6.37
CA HIS A 55 -14.05 -2.49 7.24
C HIS A 55 -15.19 -3.51 7.35
N GLU A 56 -15.41 -4.36 6.32
CA GLU A 56 -16.40 -5.47 6.34
C GLU A 56 -17.81 -5.07 6.81
N GLY A 57 -18.19 -3.80 6.57
CA GLY A 57 -19.47 -3.22 6.99
C GLY A 57 -19.45 -2.47 8.32
N ASP A 58 -18.33 -2.46 9.05
CA ASP A 58 -18.14 -1.66 10.27
C ASP A 58 -17.82 -0.20 9.92
N ASP A 59 -18.75 0.70 10.25
CA ASP A 59 -18.60 2.14 10.01
C ASP A 59 -17.45 2.75 10.84
N ASN A 60 -17.12 2.17 12.01
CA ASN A 60 -15.98 2.63 12.81
C ASN A 60 -14.66 2.36 12.09
N LEU A 61 -14.55 1.27 11.32
CA LEU A 61 -13.37 1.02 10.50
C LEU A 61 -13.41 1.80 9.18
N LYS A 62 -14.60 1.93 8.60
CA LYS A 62 -14.80 2.56 7.29
C LYS A 62 -14.47 4.05 7.29
N TYR A 63 -14.82 4.77 8.37
CA TYR A 63 -14.59 6.20 8.51
C TYR A 63 -13.51 6.54 9.55
N ASN A 64 -12.69 5.56 9.99
CA ASN A 64 -11.54 5.87 10.81
C ASN A 64 -10.39 6.42 9.97
N TRP A 65 -10.00 7.67 10.22
CA TRP A 65 -8.90 8.34 9.53
C TRP A 65 -7.58 7.57 9.57
N ASP A 66 -7.26 6.95 10.71
CA ASP A 66 -6.04 6.16 10.88
C ASP A 66 -6.08 4.86 10.07
N ASN A 67 -7.26 4.46 9.60
CA ASN A 67 -7.49 3.29 8.76
C ASN A 67 -7.46 3.62 7.25
N LEU A 68 -7.38 4.89 6.82
CA LEU A 68 -7.42 5.28 5.40
C LEU A 68 -6.03 5.52 4.80
N PHE A 69 -5.75 4.91 3.65
CA PHE A 69 -4.41 4.88 3.02
C PHE A 69 -4.49 5.23 1.53
N TYR A 70 -3.42 5.84 1.01
CA TYR A 70 -3.29 6.16 -0.41
C TYR A 70 -2.76 4.96 -1.19
N SER A 71 -3.61 4.33 -1.99
CA SER A 71 -3.25 3.14 -2.78
C SER A 71 -3.54 3.33 -4.26
N CYS A 72 -2.84 2.59 -5.11
CA CYS A 72 -3.31 2.40 -6.48
C CYS A 72 -4.39 1.33 -6.57
N SER A 73 -5.21 1.39 -7.62
CA SER A 73 -6.31 0.44 -7.87
C SER A 73 -5.86 -1.03 -7.87
N ARG A 74 -4.67 -1.30 -8.46
CA ARG A 74 -4.09 -2.65 -8.50
C ARG A 74 -3.86 -3.21 -7.10
N CYS A 75 -3.16 -2.45 -6.25
CA CYS A 75 -2.79 -2.92 -4.91
C CYS A 75 -4.00 -2.99 -3.99
N ASN A 76 -4.94 -2.04 -4.12
CA ASN A 76 -6.21 -2.07 -3.42
C ASN A 76 -6.98 -3.36 -3.78
N GLY A 77 -7.19 -3.64 -5.06
CA GLY A 77 -7.88 -4.85 -5.52
C GLY A 77 -7.16 -6.17 -5.18
N ILE A 78 -5.83 -6.16 -5.08
CA ILE A 78 -5.06 -7.33 -4.61
C ILE A 78 -5.26 -7.51 -3.09
N LYS A 79 -5.12 -6.45 -2.29
CA LYS A 79 -5.28 -6.54 -0.84
C LYS A 79 -6.71 -6.95 -0.47
N SER A 80 -7.69 -6.17 -0.94
CA SER A 80 -9.12 -6.36 -0.71
C SER A 80 -9.40 -6.71 0.76
N ASN A 81 -10.37 -7.57 1.03
CA ASN A 81 -10.65 -8.13 2.35
C ASN A 81 -9.80 -9.36 2.71
N ARG A 82 -8.88 -9.77 1.81
CA ARG A 82 -8.14 -11.05 1.92
C ARG A 82 -6.94 -10.95 2.85
N HIS A 83 -6.24 -9.82 2.78
CA HIS A 83 -5.02 -9.58 3.54
C HIS A 83 -5.33 -8.74 4.78
N LYS A 84 -5.20 -9.36 5.95
CA LYS A 84 -5.37 -8.75 7.27
C LYS A 84 -4.06 -8.85 8.05
N ASN A 85 -3.95 -8.09 9.13
CA ASN A 85 -2.77 -8.09 10.01
C ASN A 85 -1.46 -7.72 9.26
N ILE A 86 -1.51 -6.68 8.42
CA ILE A 86 -0.32 -6.14 7.76
C ILE A 86 0.28 -5.00 8.61
N LEU A 87 1.55 -4.68 8.40
CA LEU A 87 2.22 -3.60 9.11
C LEU A 87 1.55 -2.25 8.83
N ASN A 88 1.36 -1.46 9.89
CA ASN A 88 0.82 -0.12 9.80
C ASN A 88 1.94 0.91 9.62
N CYS A 89 2.08 1.50 8.43
CA CYS A 89 3.14 2.50 8.20
C CYS A 89 2.92 3.86 8.86
N SER A 90 1.77 4.08 9.48
CA SER A 90 1.52 5.25 10.32
C SER A 90 1.89 5.05 11.79
N ASP A 91 2.26 3.83 12.20
CA ASP A 91 2.70 3.55 13.57
C ASP A 91 4.16 3.96 13.74
N SER A 92 4.40 5.00 14.54
CA SER A 92 5.74 5.54 14.80
C SER A 92 6.61 4.63 15.67
N SER A 93 6.03 3.63 16.32
CA SER A 93 6.78 2.62 17.09
C SER A 93 7.41 1.55 16.19
N ILE A 94 7.00 1.47 14.93
CA ILE A 94 7.47 0.47 13.96
C ILE A 94 8.32 1.16 12.90
N ASP A 95 9.61 0.86 12.87
CA ASP A 95 10.46 1.19 11.72
C ASP A 95 10.21 0.19 10.58
N ILE A 96 9.26 0.53 9.70
CA ILE A 96 8.83 -0.34 8.60
C ILE A 96 9.91 -0.50 7.55
N PHE A 97 10.67 0.57 7.30
CA PHE A 97 11.76 0.54 6.33
C PHE A 97 12.75 -0.58 6.66
N ASN A 98 13.04 -0.77 7.96
CA ASN A 98 13.91 -1.82 8.45
C ASN A 98 13.23 -3.18 8.70
N GLN A 99 11.92 -3.35 8.46
CA GLN A 99 11.24 -4.65 8.63
C GLN A 99 11.25 -5.51 7.36
N ILE A 100 11.30 -4.91 6.17
CA ILE A 100 11.08 -5.61 4.89
C ILE A 100 12.15 -5.23 3.88
N VAL A 101 12.78 -6.23 3.29
CA VAL A 101 13.72 -6.07 2.19
C VAL A 101 12.97 -6.26 0.88
N CYS A 102 13.03 -5.24 0.01
CA CYS A 102 12.55 -5.30 -1.36
C CYS A 102 13.75 -5.27 -2.31
N LYS A 103 13.97 -6.34 -3.07
CA LYS A 103 15.04 -6.41 -4.06
C LYS A 103 14.44 -6.36 -5.46
N MET A 104 14.84 -5.34 -6.20
CA MET A 104 14.48 -5.20 -7.60
C MET A 104 15.03 -6.38 -8.42
N PRO A 105 14.27 -6.88 -9.40
CA PRO A 105 14.76 -7.89 -10.31
C PRO A 105 15.92 -7.34 -11.15
N SER A 106 16.82 -8.24 -11.58
CA SER A 106 17.91 -7.87 -12.49
C SER A 106 17.44 -7.74 -13.95
N MET A 107 16.35 -8.43 -14.30
CA MET A 107 15.74 -8.43 -15.63
C MET A 107 14.25 -8.09 -15.51
N PRO A 108 13.64 -7.38 -16.47
CA PRO A 108 12.21 -6.99 -16.40
C PRO A 108 11.22 -8.16 -16.20
N ASP A 109 11.57 -9.34 -16.74
CA ASP A 109 10.73 -10.54 -16.66
C ASP A 109 10.81 -11.25 -15.31
N ASP A 110 11.88 -11.01 -14.54
CA ASP A 110 12.07 -11.61 -13.22
C ASP A 110 11.14 -10.96 -12.18
N ASP A 111 10.82 -11.71 -11.14
CA ASP A 111 9.96 -11.25 -10.06
C ASP A 111 10.75 -10.42 -9.03
N VAL A 112 10.08 -9.40 -8.47
CA VAL A 112 10.59 -8.61 -7.34
C VAL A 112 10.67 -9.52 -6.12
N VAL A 113 11.81 -9.54 -5.43
CA VAL A 113 11.99 -10.38 -4.25
C VAL A 113 11.66 -9.60 -2.99
N ILE A 114 10.65 -10.05 -2.25
CA ILE A 114 10.24 -9.47 -0.97
C ILE A 114 10.60 -10.44 0.16
N LEU A 115 11.36 -9.97 1.16
CA LEU A 115 11.82 -10.77 2.28
C LEU A 115 11.62 -10.05 3.61
N PRO A 116 11.36 -10.76 4.72
CA PRO A 116 11.46 -10.17 6.05
C PRO A 116 12.93 -9.84 6.36
N ASN A 117 13.16 -8.75 7.08
CA ASN A 117 14.51 -8.37 7.54
C ASN A 117 14.83 -8.92 8.94
N ILE A 118 13.89 -9.63 9.57
CA ILE A 118 14.08 -10.30 10.86
C ILE A 118 13.78 -11.78 10.74
N ASN A 119 14.42 -12.60 11.58
CA ASN A 119 14.22 -14.04 11.63
C ASN A 119 14.17 -14.54 13.09
N PRO A 120 13.08 -15.18 13.54
CA PRO A 120 11.84 -15.44 12.79
C PRO A 120 10.98 -14.17 12.60
N PRO A 121 10.23 -14.05 11.49
CA PRO A 121 9.31 -12.94 11.30
C PRO A 121 8.09 -13.07 12.23
N THR A 122 7.57 -11.93 12.69
CA THR A 122 6.25 -11.89 13.33
C THR A 122 5.16 -12.21 12.29
N LEU A 123 3.96 -12.55 12.77
CA LEU A 123 2.82 -12.80 11.88
C LEU A 123 2.53 -11.59 10.97
N SER A 124 2.61 -10.37 11.50
CA SER A 124 2.32 -9.17 10.70
C SER A 124 3.36 -8.92 9.61
N ILE A 125 4.64 -9.18 9.90
CA ILE A 125 5.71 -9.10 8.91
C ILE A 125 5.51 -10.16 7.83
N ALA A 126 5.23 -11.41 8.21
CA ALA A 126 4.98 -12.50 7.25
C ALA A 126 3.77 -12.20 6.35
N SER A 127 2.66 -11.72 6.93
CA SER A 127 1.47 -11.29 6.18
C SER A 127 1.77 -10.15 5.21
N THR A 128 2.56 -9.16 5.65
CA THR A 128 2.94 -8.02 4.81
C THR A 128 3.85 -8.45 3.66
N VAL A 129 4.83 -9.32 3.92
CA VAL A 129 5.69 -9.90 2.87
C VAL A 129 4.86 -10.63 1.82
N GLY A 130 3.89 -11.45 2.24
CA GLY A 130 2.96 -12.15 1.34
C GLY A 130 2.15 -11.19 0.47
N LEU A 131 1.54 -10.16 1.08
CA LEU A 131 0.79 -9.14 0.35
C LEU A 131 1.66 -8.39 -0.67
N LEU A 132 2.82 -7.90 -0.24
CA LEU A 132 3.72 -7.15 -1.12
C LEU A 132 4.19 -8.02 -2.29
N ASN A 133 4.50 -9.29 -2.05
CA ASN A 133 4.84 -10.23 -3.10
C ASN A 133 3.70 -10.35 -4.13
N GLU A 134 2.43 -10.40 -3.71
CA GLU A 134 1.29 -10.34 -4.64
C GLU A 134 1.22 -8.99 -5.38
N CYS A 135 1.33 -7.87 -4.67
CA CYS A 135 1.26 -6.52 -5.25
C CYS A 135 2.27 -6.34 -6.40
N TYR A 136 3.52 -6.75 -6.18
CA TYR A 136 4.58 -6.64 -7.17
C TYR A 136 4.48 -7.70 -8.29
N ASN A 137 4.18 -8.97 -7.97
CA ASN A 137 4.46 -10.06 -8.92
C ASN A 137 3.22 -10.70 -9.55
N LEU A 138 2.01 -10.48 -9.01
CA LEU A 138 0.85 -11.25 -9.39
C LEU A 138 0.41 -10.95 -10.83
N LYS A 139 0.44 -11.97 -11.70
CA LYS A 139 0.26 -11.85 -13.16
C LYS A 139 -0.74 -12.86 -13.74
N ASN A 140 -1.71 -13.27 -12.93
CA ASN A 140 -2.65 -14.37 -13.23
C ASN A 140 -3.83 -13.98 -14.16
N THR A 141 -4.02 -12.70 -14.47
CA THR A 141 -4.99 -12.22 -15.47
C THR A 141 -4.29 -11.32 -16.49
N GLY A 142 -4.87 -11.14 -17.68
CA GLY A 142 -4.30 -10.26 -18.71
C GLY A 142 -4.04 -8.84 -18.22
N LEU A 143 -5.01 -8.22 -17.54
CA LEU A 143 -4.85 -6.88 -16.94
C LEU A 143 -3.75 -6.83 -15.87
N ARG A 144 -3.59 -7.92 -15.09
CA ARG A 144 -2.54 -8.00 -14.07
C ARG A 144 -1.14 -8.19 -14.67
N LYS A 145 -1.02 -8.80 -15.85
CA LYS A 145 0.24 -8.85 -16.60
C LYS A 145 0.66 -7.44 -17.05
N ILE A 146 -0.24 -6.73 -17.75
CA ILE A 146 0.01 -5.36 -18.26
C ILE A 146 0.37 -4.40 -17.12
N SER A 147 -0.43 -4.40 -16.04
CA SER A 147 -0.16 -3.50 -14.91
C SER A 147 1.09 -3.86 -14.10
N ARG A 148 1.52 -5.13 -14.11
CA ARG A 148 2.83 -5.54 -13.55
C ARG A 148 3.96 -5.01 -14.43
N GLU A 149 3.90 -5.24 -15.73
CA GLU A 149 4.92 -4.77 -16.68
C GLU A 149 5.14 -3.26 -16.54
N SER A 150 4.07 -2.47 -16.57
CA SER A 150 4.13 -1.03 -16.35
C SER A 150 4.69 -0.64 -14.96
N LEU A 151 4.36 -1.40 -13.91
CA LEU A 151 4.94 -1.19 -12.57
C LEU A 151 6.46 -1.39 -12.59
N ILE A 152 6.93 -2.50 -13.16
CA ILE A 152 8.36 -2.83 -13.22
C ILE A 152 9.12 -1.81 -14.07
N GLU A 153 8.60 -1.43 -15.24
CA GLU A 153 9.19 -0.38 -16.10
C GLU A 153 9.35 0.95 -15.37
N GLN A 154 8.31 1.41 -14.67
CA GLN A 154 8.38 2.63 -13.87
C GLN A 154 9.48 2.52 -12.82
N MET A 155 9.52 1.42 -12.07
CA MET A 155 10.53 1.24 -11.03
C MET A 155 11.95 1.22 -11.60
N PHE A 156 12.19 0.55 -12.72
CA PHE A 156 13.51 0.61 -13.39
C PHE A 156 13.87 2.05 -13.75
N PHE A 157 12.98 2.79 -14.41
CA PHE A 157 13.25 4.19 -14.79
C PHE A 157 13.58 5.10 -13.61
N TYR A 158 12.93 4.90 -12.46
CA TYR A 158 13.15 5.74 -11.27
C TYR A 158 14.37 5.34 -10.42
N TYR A 159 14.86 4.10 -10.54
CA TYR A 159 15.93 3.57 -9.69
C TYR A 159 17.22 3.18 -10.45
N SER A 160 17.23 3.31 -11.79
CA SER A 160 18.44 3.23 -12.65
C SER A 160 19.09 4.59 -12.84
#